data_AF-A0AA35WDX8-F1
#
_entry.id   AF-A0AA35WDX8-F1
#
_cell.length_a   1.000
_cell.length_b   1.000
_cell.length_c   1.000
_cell.angle_alpha   90.00
_cell.angle_beta   90.00
_cell.angle_gamma   90.00
#
_symmetry.space_group_name_H-M   'P 1'
#
loop_
_entity.id
_entity.type
_entity.pdbx_description
1 polymer ?
#
loop_
_entity_poly.entity_id
_entity_poly.type
_entity_poly.pdbx_seq_one_letter_code
_entity_poly.pdbx_strand_id
1 'polypeptide(L)'
;MKIHEFQAKEIFARYGIPVPQGTIAASADEARAATEHFGGRAVVKAQVHAGGRGQAGGVKVAQSSDEAASTAAAMLSTSLVTKQTGPEGVPVNQS
;
A
#
# COMPACT_ATOMS: atom_id res chain seq x y z
N MET A 1 -0.96 -10.95 17.95
CA MET A 1 -0.66 -9.61 17.42
C MET A 1 -0.21 -9.74 15.98
N LYS A 2 -0.70 -8.89 15.07
CA LYS A 2 -0.29 -8.85 13.65
C LYS A 2 0.46 -7.53 13.39
N ILE A 3 1.28 -7.50 12.34
CA ILE A 3 1.97 -6.28 11.86
C ILE A 3 1.64 -6.04 10.38
N HIS A 4 1.81 -4.80 9.92
CA HIS A 4 1.63 -4.43 8.52
C HIS A 4 2.85 -4.83 7.67
N GLU A 5 2.68 -4.82 6.34
CA GLU A 5 3.76 -5.14 5.40
C GLU A 5 4.95 -4.18 5.58
N PHE A 6 4.71 -2.88 5.75
CA PHE A 6 5.77 -1.90 5.92
C PHE A 6 6.58 -2.13 7.21
N GLN A 7 5.92 -2.44 8.33
CA GLN A 7 6.57 -2.74 9.60
C GLN A 7 7.47 -3.98 9.49
N ALA A 8 7.01 -5.00 8.78
CA ALA A 8 7.82 -6.19 8.52
C ALA A 8 9.07 -5.85 7.68
N LYS A 9 8.92 -5.00 6.65
CA LYS A 9 10.06 -4.53 5.83
C LYS A 9 11.06 -3.69 6.63
N GLU A 10 10.59 -2.83 7.52
CA GLU A 10 11.46 -2.06 8.43
C GLU A 10 12.25 -2.96 9.38
N ILE A 11 11.64 -4.05 9.86
CA ILE A 11 12.36 -5.07 10.64
C ILE A 11 13.41 -5.73 9.75
N PHE A 12 13.04 -6.23 8.56
CA PHE A 12 13.98 -6.88 7.66
C PHE A 12 15.17 -6.00 7.28
N ALA A 13 14.93 -4.73 6.94
CA ALA A 13 15.98 -3.77 6.63
C ALA A 13 16.96 -3.56 7.81
N ARG A 14 16.44 -3.48 9.06
CA ARG A 14 17.28 -3.36 10.26
C ARG A 14 18.24 -4.54 10.47
N TYR A 15 17.89 -5.71 9.96
CA TYR A 15 18.72 -6.92 10.02
C TYR A 15 19.51 -7.16 8.73
N GLY A 16 19.59 -6.18 7.82
CA GLY A 16 20.34 -6.28 6.57
C GLY A 16 19.71 -7.20 5.52
N ILE A 17 18.44 -7.60 5.69
CA ILE A 17 17.71 -8.37 4.68
C ILE A 17 17.22 -7.39 3.60
N PRO A 18 17.59 -7.59 2.31
CA PRO A 18 17.17 -6.69 1.25
C PRO A 18 15.65 -6.63 1.09
N VAL A 19 15.11 -5.42 1.04
CA VAL A 19 13.69 -5.15 0.77
C VAL A 19 13.58 -4.06 -0.30
N PRO A 20 12.52 -4.07 -1.15
CA PRO A 20 12.27 -2.96 -2.05
C PRO A 20 12.04 -1.66 -1.27
N GLN A 21 12.56 -0.55 -1.80
CA GLN A 21 12.29 0.77 -1.25
C GLN A 21 10.77 1.05 -1.26
N GLY A 22 10.28 1.69 -0.21
CA GLY A 22 8.89 2.07 -0.07
C GLY A 22 8.70 2.99 1.14
N THR A 23 7.57 3.68 1.15
CA THR A 23 7.12 4.53 2.26
C THR A 23 5.62 4.34 2.45
N ILE A 24 5.10 4.78 3.58
CA ILE A 24 3.65 4.84 3.83
C ILE A 24 3.09 6.13 3.25
N ALA A 25 1.95 6.04 2.59
CA ALA A 25 1.13 7.18 2.20
C ALA A 25 -0.26 7.08 2.85
N ALA A 26 -0.64 8.11 3.59
CA ALA A 26 -1.97 8.31 4.16
C ALA A 26 -2.82 9.32 3.35
N SER A 27 -2.27 9.85 2.25
CA SER A 27 -2.96 10.74 1.33
C SER A 27 -2.50 10.56 -0.12
N ALA A 28 -3.28 11.09 -1.06
CA ALA A 28 -2.93 11.10 -2.48
C ALA A 28 -1.64 11.88 -2.75
N ASP A 29 -1.43 12.99 -2.03
CA ASP A 29 -0.24 13.85 -2.17
C ASP A 29 1.02 13.16 -1.65
N GLU A 30 0.92 12.42 -0.54
CA GLU A 30 2.04 11.60 -0.06
C GLU A 30 2.39 10.49 -1.06
N ALA A 31 1.40 9.84 -1.67
CA ALA A 31 1.63 8.81 -2.69
C ALA A 31 2.28 9.38 -3.96
N ARG A 32 1.87 10.59 -4.38
CA ARG A 32 2.49 11.35 -5.47
C ARG A 32 3.96 11.60 -5.17
N ALA A 33 4.25 12.25 -4.05
CA ALA A 33 5.59 12.66 -3.66
C ALA A 33 6.53 11.44 -3.51
N ALA A 34 6.03 10.35 -2.90
CA ALA A 34 6.76 9.10 -2.79
C ALA A 34 7.13 8.52 -4.16
N THR A 35 6.18 8.49 -5.09
CA THR A 35 6.38 7.93 -6.43
C THR A 35 7.37 8.77 -7.25
N GLU A 36 7.32 10.10 -7.14
CA GLU A 36 8.30 11.00 -7.75
C GLU A 36 9.70 10.74 -7.21
N HIS A 37 9.83 10.58 -5.89
CA HIS A 37 11.09 10.23 -5.24
C HIS A 37 11.63 8.86 -5.68
N PHE A 38 10.77 7.91 -6.03
CA PHE A 38 11.15 6.58 -6.52
C PHE A 38 11.47 6.53 -8.03
N GLY A 39 11.42 7.65 -8.75
CA GLY A 39 11.71 7.72 -10.18
C GLY A 39 10.48 7.55 -11.10
N GLY A 40 9.29 7.82 -10.57
CA GLY A 40 8.06 7.99 -11.35
C GLY A 40 7.19 6.76 -11.54
N ARG A 41 7.57 5.59 -11.01
CA ARG A 41 6.77 4.35 -11.04
C ARG A 41 6.76 3.69 -9.68
N ALA A 42 5.62 3.18 -9.26
CA ALA A 42 5.46 2.56 -7.94
C ALA A 42 4.39 1.46 -7.94
N VAL A 43 4.38 0.67 -6.87
CA VAL A 43 3.26 -0.25 -6.57
C VAL A 43 2.55 0.27 -5.35
N VAL A 44 1.30 0.72 -5.50
CA VAL A 44 0.45 1.19 -4.41
C VAL A 44 -0.23 -0.01 -3.76
N LYS A 45 -0.14 -0.15 -2.43
CA LYS A 45 -0.59 -1.35 -1.72
C LYS A 45 -1.36 -1.02 -0.45
N ALA A 46 -2.65 -1.34 -0.43
CA ALA A 46 -3.47 -1.24 0.78
C ALA A 46 -2.80 -1.93 1.99
N GLN A 47 -2.63 -1.18 3.07
CA GLN A 47 -2.07 -1.67 4.32
C GLN A 47 -3.18 -2.17 5.24
N VAL A 48 -3.46 -3.48 5.17
CA VAL A 48 -4.41 -4.16 6.06
C VAL A 48 -3.80 -5.46 6.60
N HIS A 49 -4.27 -5.92 7.75
CA HIS A 49 -3.84 -7.19 8.36
C HIS A 49 -4.54 -8.42 7.75
N ALA A 50 -4.64 -8.44 6.42
CA ALA A 50 -5.29 -9.47 5.62
C ALA A 50 -4.53 -9.72 4.30
N GLY A 51 -4.47 -10.99 3.90
CA GLY A 51 -4.03 -11.44 2.58
C GLY A 51 -5.13 -11.31 1.52
N GLY A 52 -4.81 -11.70 0.29
CA GLY A 52 -5.76 -11.62 -0.85
C GLY A 52 -5.91 -10.22 -1.46
N ARG A 53 -5.13 -9.24 -1.01
CA ARG A 53 -5.21 -7.84 -1.43
C ARG A 53 -5.16 -7.64 -2.94
N GLY A 54 -4.27 -8.35 -3.64
CA GLY A 54 -4.15 -8.23 -5.10
C GLY A 54 -5.40 -8.66 -5.85
N GLN A 55 -6.05 -9.76 -5.42
CA GLN A 55 -7.31 -10.22 -6.01
C GLN A 55 -8.48 -9.27 -5.70
N ALA A 56 -8.41 -8.58 -4.56
CA ALA A 56 -9.39 -7.59 -4.12
C ALA A 56 -9.14 -6.18 -4.68
N GLY A 57 -8.14 -6.01 -5.57
CA GLY A 57 -7.80 -4.70 -6.13
C GLY A 57 -7.01 -3.76 -5.21
N GLY A 58 -6.57 -4.23 -4.04
CA GLY A 58 -5.75 -3.50 -3.07
C GLY A 58 -4.25 -3.51 -3.36
N VAL A 59 -3.84 -3.94 -4.56
CA VAL A 59 -2.46 -3.84 -5.08
C VAL A 59 -2.53 -3.40 -6.53
N LYS A 60 -1.95 -2.26 -6.87
CA LYS A 60 -1.92 -1.74 -8.25
C LYS A 60 -0.55 -1.18 -8.60
N VAL A 61 -0.14 -1.40 -9.85
CA VAL A 61 1.08 -0.79 -10.41
C VAL A 61 0.70 0.55 -10.98
N ALA A 62 1.34 1.62 -10.52
CA ALA A 62 1.20 2.97 -11.04
C ALA A 62 2.41 3.30 -11.93
N GLN A 63 2.15 3.78 -13.14
CA GLN A 63 3.15 4.15 -14.14
C GLN A 63 3.55 5.64 -14.07
N SER A 64 2.88 6.43 -13.22
CA SER A 64 3.19 7.84 -12.97
C SER A 64 2.83 8.24 -11.53
N SER A 65 3.30 9.41 -11.08
CA SER A 65 2.92 9.97 -9.78
C SER A 65 1.45 10.38 -9.70
N ASP A 66 0.86 10.82 -10.82
CA ASP A 66 -0.59 11.06 -10.95
C ASP A 66 -1.41 9.77 -10.80
N GLU A 67 -0.97 8.68 -11.43
CA GLU A 67 -1.62 7.37 -11.31
C GLU A 67 -1.49 6.83 -9.89
N ALA A 68 -0.36 7.07 -9.22
CA ALA A 68 -0.17 6.69 -7.83
C ALA A 68 -1.10 7.48 -6.90
N ALA A 69 -1.21 8.80 -7.08
CA ALA A 69 -2.09 9.67 -6.30
C ALA A 69 -3.56 9.25 -6.43
N SER A 70 -4.04 9.10 -7.67
CA SER A 70 -5.42 8.66 -7.95
C SER A 70 -5.71 7.26 -7.40
N THR A 71 -4.74 6.34 -7.52
CA THR A 71 -4.86 4.99 -6.95
C THR A 71 -4.94 5.02 -5.43
N ALA A 72 -4.07 5.78 -4.77
CA ALA A 72 -4.07 5.92 -3.32
C ALA A 72 -5.37 6.55 -2.83
N ALA A 73 -5.83 7.63 -3.47
CA ALA A 73 -7.11 8.27 -3.15
C ALA A 73 -8.27 7.26 -3.20
N ALA A 74 -8.35 6.48 -4.28
CA ALA A 74 -9.39 5.47 -4.45
C ALA A 74 -9.31 4.34 -3.42
N MET A 75 -8.10 3.93 -3.01
CA MET A 75 -7.93 2.90 -1.99
C MET A 75 -8.31 3.43 -0.60
N LEU A 76 -7.77 4.59 -0.22
CA LEU A 76 -7.93 5.17 1.12
C LEU A 76 -9.38 5.50 1.48
N SER A 77 -10.23 5.74 0.48
CA SER A 77 -11.66 5.99 0.67
C SER A 77 -12.52 4.72 0.75
N THR A 78 -11.92 3.52 0.84
CA THR A 78 -12.65 2.25 0.75
C THR A 78 -12.32 1.27 1.87
N SER A 79 -13.25 0.33 2.09
CA SER A 79 -12.98 -0.90 2.85
C SER A 79 -12.58 -2.01 1.88
N LEU A 80 -11.45 -2.64 2.13
CA LEU A 80 -10.96 -3.74 1.30
C LEU A 80 -11.63 -5.04 1.72
N VAL A 81 -12.41 -5.62 0.80
CA VAL A 81 -13.05 -6.94 0.97
C VAL A 81 -12.15 -8.01 0.37
N THR A 82 -11.67 -8.92 1.22
CA THR A 82 -10.95 -10.13 0.84
C THR A 82 -11.60 -11.34 1.49
N LYS A 83 -11.19 -12.55 1.07
CA LYS A 83 -11.60 -13.80 1.74
C LYS A 83 -11.29 -13.81 3.25
N GLN A 84 -10.32 -13.01 3.71
CA GLN A 84 -9.89 -12.96 5.11
C GLN A 84 -10.52 -11.81 5.91
N THR A 85 -11.10 -10.80 5.26
CA THR A 85 -11.78 -9.70 5.95
C THR A 85 -13.28 -9.95 6.11
N GLY A 86 -13.86 -10.88 5.33
CA GLY A 86 -15.30 -11.05 5.25
C GLY A 86 -15.98 -9.93 4.44
N PRO A 87 -17.32 -10.00 4.27
CA PRO A 87 -18.07 -9.08 3.43
C PRO A 87 -18.07 -7.63 3.96
N GLU A 88 -17.84 -7.46 5.26
CA GLU A 88 -17.74 -6.14 5.90
C GLU A 88 -16.46 -5.37 5.48
N GLY A 89 -15.43 -6.10 5.03
CA GLY A 89 -14.15 -5.52 4.66
C GLY A 89 -13.37 -4.92 5.85
N VAL A 90 -12.23 -4.31 5.56
CA VAL A 90 -11.44 -3.54 6.54
C VAL A 90 -11.06 -2.20 5.92
N PRO A 91 -11.21 -1.07 6.64
CA PRO A 91 -10.83 0.24 6.12
C PRO A 91 -9.34 0.29 5.76
N VAL A 92 -9.04 0.92 4.62
CA VAL A 92 -7.66 1.17 4.19
C VAL A 92 -7.28 2.57 4.62
N ASN A 93 -6.51 2.69 5.71
CA ASN A 93 -6.08 4.01 6.21
C ASN A 93 -4.70 4.44 5.67
N GLN A 94 -3.96 3.51 5.07
CA GLN A 94 -2.60 3.68 4.58
C GLN A 94 -2.37 2.81 3.34
N SER A 95 -1.57 3.28 2.39
CA SER A 95 -1.24 2.60 1.13
C SER A 95 0.23 2.68 0.72
#